data_AF-A0A0K1W3A0-F1
#
_entry.id   AF-A0A0K1W3A0-F1
#
_cell.length_a   1.000
_cell.length_b   1.000
_cell.length_c   1.000
_cell.angle_alpha   90.00
_cell.angle_beta   90.00
_cell.angle_gamma   90.00
#
_symmetry.space_group_name_H-M   'P 1'
#
loop_
_entity.id
_entity.type
_entity.pdbx_description
1 polymer ?
#
loop_
_entity_poly.entity_id
_entity_poly.type
_entity_poly.pdbx_seq_one_letter_code
_entity_poly.pdbx_strand_id
1 'polypeptide(L)'
;MQDNIKPLNYEKIIITRVNEIYQNIKQNIRDSFKVPKTVTAFFEEVSTLNSLEELEKFGECVNASIKEWKPISDNQDEIIIVNHILSIIKNSIVVLMSINTNLKKEELETKIIKTKKGIDILITTAVQALGIKFSELCFKYNELKLENDKQEIFKNFNLWLTKVVEQDSMLAFSMLIENMLSFIENYKQLNNKIINVVDDDMSQSRVQIFMDYIETYYLLVFLLELVLTYPLQEGLMNQTTFNNMLPNINLYK
;
A
#
# COMPACT_ATOMS: atom_id res chain seq x y z
N MET A 1 2.58 -14.94 -33.42
CA MET A 1 2.21 -13.59 -32.95
C MET A 1 3.32 -13.11 -32.03
N GLN A 2 3.68 -11.83 -32.03
CA GLN A 2 4.66 -11.33 -31.07
C GLN A 2 4.04 -11.38 -29.67
N ASP A 3 4.42 -12.39 -28.87
CA ASP A 3 4.03 -12.54 -27.46
C ASP A 3 4.82 -11.61 -26.53
N ASN A 4 5.72 -10.83 -27.11
CA ASN A 4 6.55 -9.85 -26.42
C ASN A 4 5.80 -8.53 -26.26
N ILE A 5 5.90 -7.95 -25.08
CA ILE A 5 5.41 -6.62 -24.73
C ILE A 5 6.59 -5.67 -24.51
N LYS A 6 6.33 -4.37 -24.32
CA LYS A 6 7.39 -3.47 -23.83
C LYS A 6 7.85 -3.96 -22.44
N PRO A 7 9.17 -4.01 -22.17
CA PRO A 7 9.67 -4.52 -20.89
C PRO A 7 9.15 -3.70 -19.69
N LEU A 8 8.48 -4.36 -18.76
CA LEU A 8 8.00 -3.78 -17.51
C LEU A 8 8.92 -4.20 -16.36
N ASN A 9 9.72 -3.25 -15.86
CA ASN A 9 10.60 -3.47 -14.71
C ASN A 9 9.87 -3.08 -13.42
N TYR A 10 9.10 -4.02 -12.86
CA TYR A 10 8.26 -3.76 -11.68
C TYR A 10 9.10 -3.48 -10.43
N GLU A 11 10.29 -4.08 -10.30
CA GLU A 11 11.23 -3.79 -9.22
C GLU A 11 11.62 -2.31 -9.24
N LYS A 12 12.05 -1.82 -10.40
CA LYS A 12 12.43 -0.40 -10.56
C LYS A 12 11.25 0.53 -10.33
N ILE A 13 10.04 0.19 -10.80
CA ILE A 13 8.85 1.03 -10.62
C ILE A 13 8.57 1.21 -9.11
N ILE A 14 8.45 0.11 -8.36
CA ILE A 14 8.17 0.17 -6.92
C ILE A 14 9.29 0.86 -6.15
N ILE A 15 10.56 0.53 -6.43
CA ILE A 15 11.69 1.18 -5.74
C ILE A 15 11.72 2.68 -6.03
N THR A 16 11.44 3.10 -7.25
CA THR A 16 11.35 4.54 -7.60
C THR A 16 10.25 5.21 -6.79
N ARG A 17 9.06 4.60 -6.75
CA ARG A 17 7.92 5.13 -5.98
C ARG A 17 8.23 5.27 -4.50
N VAL A 18 8.85 4.26 -3.90
CA VAL A 18 9.22 4.31 -2.47
C VAL A 18 10.35 5.29 -2.22
N ASN A 19 11.29 5.44 -3.17
CA ASN A 19 12.34 6.45 -3.05
C ASN A 19 11.78 7.88 -3.04
N GLU A 20 10.74 8.20 -3.82
CA GLU A 20 10.08 9.51 -3.76
C GLU A 20 9.55 9.82 -2.35
N ILE A 21 8.89 8.84 -1.73
CA ILE A 21 8.36 8.96 -0.38
C ILE A 21 9.50 9.06 0.63
N TYR A 22 10.55 8.26 0.46
CA TYR A 22 11.75 8.30 1.29
C TYR A 22 12.41 9.68 1.27
N GLN A 23 12.55 10.32 0.11
CA GLN A 23 13.06 11.68 0.01
C GLN A 23 12.15 12.68 0.73
N ASN A 24 10.84 12.54 0.55
CA ASN A 24 9.84 13.37 1.24
C ASN A 24 9.93 13.22 2.77
N ILE A 25 10.11 12.01 3.29
CA ILE A 25 10.33 11.75 4.71
C ILE A 25 11.66 12.38 5.16
N LYS A 26 12.77 12.05 4.49
CA LYS A 26 14.12 12.49 4.86
C LYS A 26 14.24 14.02 4.99
N GLN A 27 13.51 14.75 4.15
CA GLN A 27 13.52 16.21 4.16
C GLN A 27 12.69 16.81 5.31
N ASN A 28 11.54 16.22 5.65
CA ASN A 28 10.51 16.89 6.46
C ASN A 28 10.27 16.25 7.83
N ILE A 29 10.65 14.99 8.03
CA ILE A 29 10.33 14.22 9.25
C ILE A 29 10.87 14.86 10.54
N ARG A 30 11.95 15.65 10.45
CA ARG A 30 12.57 16.35 11.58
C ARG A 30 11.75 17.56 12.07
N ASP A 31 10.78 18.03 11.29
CA ASP A 31 9.88 19.10 11.70
C ASP A 31 8.77 18.58 12.62
N SER A 32 8.48 17.28 12.56
CA SER A 32 7.45 16.63 13.38
C SER A 32 8.03 15.71 14.46
N PHE A 33 9.23 15.15 14.29
CA PHE A 33 9.79 14.15 15.21
C PHE A 33 11.21 14.42 15.66
N LYS A 34 11.47 14.02 16.91
CA LYS A 34 12.82 13.64 17.36
C LYS A 34 13.13 12.27 16.78
N VAL A 35 13.70 12.27 15.58
CA VAL A 35 14.03 11.06 14.81
C VAL A 35 15.09 10.22 15.54
N PRO A 36 14.93 8.89 15.64
CA PRO A 36 15.94 8.01 16.23
C PRO A 36 17.31 8.13 15.54
N LYS A 37 18.38 7.89 16.31
CA LYS A 37 19.76 8.00 15.80
C LYS A 37 20.03 7.03 14.66
N THR A 38 19.54 5.80 14.76
CA THR A 38 19.69 4.76 13.74
C THR A 38 19.11 5.19 12.39
N VAL A 39 17.91 5.79 12.41
CA VAL A 39 17.24 6.29 11.21
C VAL A 39 17.94 7.53 10.66
N THR A 40 18.41 8.42 11.54
CA THR A 40 19.20 9.59 11.14
C THR A 40 20.51 9.19 10.44
N ALA A 41 21.23 8.22 11.00
CA ALA A 41 22.45 7.68 10.39
C ALA A 41 22.16 7.05 9.02
N PHE A 42 21.07 6.30 8.89
CA PHE A 42 20.64 5.75 7.61
C PHE A 42 20.36 6.85 6.57
N PHE A 43 19.70 7.95 6.96
CA PHE A 43 19.48 9.09 6.07
C PHE A 43 20.78 9.76 5.62
N GLU A 44 21.83 9.73 6.43
CA GLU A 44 23.13 10.30 6.08
C GLU A 44 23.93 9.38 5.14
N GLU A 45 23.90 8.07 5.41
CA GLU A 45 24.61 7.07 4.61
C GLU A 45 23.95 6.83 3.25
N VAL A 46 22.62 6.75 3.22
CA VAL A 46 21.86 6.41 2.01
C VAL A 46 21.24 7.69 1.45
N SER A 47 21.75 8.15 0.31
CA SER A 47 21.20 9.35 -0.34
C SER A 47 19.82 9.08 -0.95
N THR A 48 19.65 7.90 -1.53
CA THR A 48 18.52 7.47 -2.37
C THR A 48 18.36 5.96 -2.27
N LEU A 49 17.13 5.47 -2.29
CA LEU A 49 16.84 4.03 -2.40
C LEU A 49 16.87 3.63 -3.88
N ASN A 50 17.77 2.71 -4.25
CA ASN A 50 17.94 2.21 -5.62
C ASN A 50 17.77 0.70 -5.74
N SER A 51 17.63 -0.01 -4.61
CA SER A 51 17.56 -1.47 -4.56
C SER A 51 16.60 -1.96 -3.48
N LEU A 52 16.15 -3.22 -3.63
CA LEU A 52 15.39 -3.93 -2.61
C LEU A 52 16.18 -4.06 -1.30
N GLU A 53 17.49 -4.29 -1.37
CA GLU A 53 18.34 -4.41 -0.18
C GLU A 53 18.38 -3.11 0.63
N GLU A 54 18.50 -1.95 -0.01
CA GLU A 54 18.43 -0.66 0.68
C GLU A 54 17.06 -0.39 1.29
N LEU A 55 15.99 -0.80 0.61
CA LEU A 55 14.62 -0.71 1.11
C LEU A 55 14.41 -1.61 2.34
N GLU A 56 14.92 -2.84 2.32
CA GLU A 56 14.89 -3.76 3.47
C GLU A 56 15.66 -3.18 4.66
N LYS A 57 16.89 -2.68 4.43
CA LYS A 57 17.69 -2.01 5.47
C LYS A 57 16.97 -0.80 6.06
N PHE A 58 16.29 -0.01 5.23
CA PHE A 58 15.48 1.10 5.72
C PHE A 58 14.35 0.61 6.63
N GLY A 59 13.62 -0.43 6.22
CA GLY A 59 12.58 -1.07 7.03
C GLY A 59 13.09 -1.59 8.36
N GLU A 60 14.24 -2.27 8.36
CA GLU A 60 14.91 -2.76 9.57
C GLU A 60 15.27 -1.60 10.51
N CYS A 61 15.82 -0.51 9.99
CA CYS A 61 16.18 0.67 10.79
C CYS A 61 14.95 1.31 11.47
N VAL A 62 13.85 1.48 10.72
CA VAL A 62 12.62 2.06 11.27
C VAL A 62 11.99 1.12 12.30
N ASN A 63 11.94 -0.19 12.01
CA ASN A 63 11.34 -1.17 12.91
C ASN A 63 12.14 -1.35 14.21
N ALA A 64 13.48 -1.43 14.12
CA ALA A 64 14.35 -1.56 15.29
C ALA A 64 14.26 -0.35 16.24
N SER A 65 13.91 0.82 15.69
CA SER A 65 13.81 2.08 16.43
C SER A 65 12.37 2.47 16.79
N ILE A 66 11.37 1.59 16.61
CA ILE A 66 9.95 1.93 16.72
C ILE A 66 9.56 2.59 18.06
N LYS A 67 10.22 2.19 19.17
CA LYS A 67 9.97 2.74 20.52
C LYS A 67 10.69 4.06 20.81
N GLU A 68 11.61 4.47 19.94
CA GLU A 68 12.44 5.67 20.12
C GLU A 68 11.84 6.90 19.43
N TRP A 69 10.90 6.70 18.51
CA TRP A 69 10.18 7.79 17.85
C TRP A 69 9.39 8.62 18.85
N LYS A 70 9.61 9.94 18.83
CA LYS A 70 8.92 10.89 19.69
C LYS A 70 8.48 12.10 18.88
N PRO A 71 7.18 12.42 18.85
CA PRO A 71 6.70 13.69 18.32
C PRO A 71 7.41 14.87 19.00
N ILE A 72 7.63 15.94 18.23
CA ILE A 72 8.12 17.21 18.77
C ILE A 72 6.98 17.94 19.48
N SER A 73 5.77 17.84 18.94
CA SER A 73 4.55 18.28 19.59
C SER A 73 4.19 17.35 20.76
N ASP A 74 3.37 17.83 21.69
CA ASP A 74 2.80 16.96 22.73
C ASP A 74 1.72 16.02 22.17
N ASN A 75 1.42 16.09 20.86
CA ASN A 75 0.43 15.26 20.20
C ASN A 75 0.99 13.86 19.88
N GLN A 76 0.65 12.88 20.72
CA GLN A 76 1.06 11.49 20.53
C GLN A 76 0.43 10.83 19.28
N ASP A 77 -0.68 11.37 18.77
CA ASP A 77 -1.34 10.81 17.58
C ASP A 77 -0.47 10.90 16.33
N GLU A 78 0.51 11.81 16.31
CA GLU A 78 1.47 11.92 15.21
C GLU A 78 2.24 10.61 15.00
N ILE A 79 2.41 9.76 16.03
CA ILE A 79 3.05 8.44 15.94
C ILE A 79 2.44 7.58 14.81
N ILE A 80 1.18 7.80 14.43
CA ILE A 80 0.55 7.14 13.28
C ILE A 80 1.38 7.28 11.99
N ILE A 81 2.10 8.39 11.81
CA ILE A 81 2.98 8.62 10.65
C ILE A 81 4.04 7.52 10.56
N VAL A 82 4.59 7.08 11.69
CA VAL A 82 5.58 5.98 11.71
C VAL A 82 4.96 4.67 11.23
N ASN A 83 3.70 4.43 11.57
CA ASN A 83 2.96 3.27 11.05
C ASN A 83 2.72 3.35 9.54
N HIS A 84 2.44 4.54 9.01
CA HIS A 84 2.38 4.75 7.56
C HIS A 84 3.72 4.43 6.89
N ILE A 85 4.85 4.91 7.44
CA ILE A 85 6.20 4.62 6.93
C ILE A 85 6.43 3.10 6.87
N LEU A 86 6.19 2.40 7.98
CA LEU A 86 6.34 0.94 8.04
C LEU A 86 5.41 0.22 7.05
N SER A 87 4.17 0.69 6.91
CA SER A 87 3.19 0.09 6.01
C SER A 87 3.59 0.26 4.55
N ILE A 88 4.12 1.43 4.18
CA ILE A 88 4.69 1.70 2.83
C ILE A 88 5.83 0.72 2.54
N ILE A 89 6.80 0.61 3.45
CA ILE A 89 7.97 -0.25 3.26
C ILE A 89 7.55 -1.72 3.17
N LYS A 90 6.82 -2.23 4.16
CA LYS A 90 6.35 -3.62 4.23
C LYS A 90 5.58 -4.01 2.99
N ASN A 91 4.60 -3.19 2.58
CA ASN A 91 3.76 -3.55 1.43
C ASN A 91 4.50 -3.46 0.10
N SER A 92 5.46 -2.55 -0.05
CA SER A 92 6.31 -2.53 -1.25
C SER A 92 7.14 -3.82 -1.38
N ILE A 93 7.73 -4.31 -0.29
CA ILE A 93 8.47 -5.59 -0.25
C ILE A 93 7.53 -6.76 -0.55
N VAL A 94 6.35 -6.80 0.08
CA VAL A 94 5.34 -7.86 -0.16
C VAL A 94 4.95 -7.96 -1.63
N VAL A 95 4.69 -6.83 -2.30
CA VAL A 95 4.36 -6.81 -3.74
C VAL A 95 5.50 -7.39 -4.56
N LEU A 96 6.74 -6.93 -4.32
CA LEU A 96 7.93 -7.40 -5.03
C LEU A 96 8.13 -8.90 -4.85
N MET A 97 8.05 -9.39 -3.61
CA MET A 97 8.20 -10.81 -3.29
C MET A 97 7.09 -11.67 -3.90
N SER A 98 5.85 -11.21 -3.87
CA SER A 98 4.69 -11.95 -4.39
C SER A 98 4.78 -12.14 -5.90
N ILE A 99 5.08 -11.06 -6.63
CA ILE A 99 5.27 -11.11 -8.08
C ILE A 99 6.48 -11.97 -8.43
N ASN A 100 7.62 -11.79 -7.75
CA ASN A 100 8.81 -12.61 -7.93
C ASN A 100 8.51 -14.11 -7.75
N THR A 101 7.77 -14.45 -6.69
CA THR A 101 7.43 -15.84 -6.36
C THR A 101 6.54 -16.45 -7.43
N ASN A 102 5.52 -15.72 -7.89
CA ASN A 102 4.59 -16.24 -8.89
C ASN A 102 5.22 -16.33 -10.29
N LEU A 103 6.09 -15.39 -10.68
CA LEU A 103 6.86 -15.50 -11.92
C LEU A 103 7.82 -16.70 -11.90
N LYS A 104 8.51 -16.94 -10.78
CA LYS A 104 9.40 -18.12 -10.61
C LYS A 104 8.64 -19.43 -10.71
N LYS A 105 7.46 -19.53 -10.09
CA LYS A 105 6.60 -20.72 -10.18
C LYS A 105 6.19 -21.06 -11.61
N GLU A 106 6.10 -20.04 -12.47
CA GLU A 106 5.72 -20.16 -13.87
C GLU A 106 6.91 -20.20 -14.84
N GLU A 107 8.13 -20.35 -14.30
CA GLU A 107 9.40 -20.42 -15.03
C GLU A 107 9.67 -19.18 -15.91
N LEU A 108 9.23 -18.00 -15.44
CA LEU A 108 9.43 -16.73 -16.12
C LEU A 108 10.60 -15.92 -15.52
N GLU A 109 11.18 -15.04 -16.34
CA GLU A 109 12.19 -14.08 -15.90
C GLU A 109 11.63 -13.20 -14.77
N THR A 110 12.45 -12.99 -13.74
CA THR A 110 12.11 -12.10 -12.61
C THR A 110 12.69 -10.70 -12.84
N LYS A 111 12.16 -9.72 -12.10
CA LYS A 111 12.47 -8.28 -12.16
C LYS A 111 11.95 -7.55 -13.40
N ILE A 112 12.01 -8.17 -14.57
CA ILE A 112 11.55 -7.57 -15.83
C ILE A 112 10.57 -8.52 -16.53
N ILE A 113 9.33 -8.07 -16.70
CA ILE A 113 8.30 -8.77 -17.46
C ILE A 113 8.41 -8.35 -18.92
N LYS A 114 8.58 -9.33 -19.82
CA LYS A 114 8.70 -9.09 -21.27
C LYS A 114 7.61 -9.79 -22.08
N THR A 115 6.75 -10.58 -21.44
CA THR A 115 5.75 -11.42 -22.10
C THR A 115 4.35 -11.15 -21.57
N LYS A 116 3.34 -11.41 -22.40
CA LYS A 116 1.93 -11.34 -21.99
C LYS A 116 1.61 -12.27 -20.81
N LYS A 117 2.14 -13.51 -20.83
CA LYS A 117 2.01 -14.45 -19.71
C LYS A 117 2.50 -13.82 -18.40
N GLY A 118 3.61 -13.09 -18.41
CA GLY A 118 4.09 -12.41 -17.21
C GLY A 118 3.18 -11.28 -16.72
N ILE A 119 2.50 -10.57 -17.64
CA ILE A 119 1.45 -9.61 -17.27
C ILE A 119 0.25 -10.31 -16.65
N ASP A 120 -0.19 -11.45 -17.21
CA ASP A 120 -1.28 -12.23 -16.64
C ASP A 120 -0.97 -12.67 -15.20
N ILE A 121 0.29 -13.05 -14.92
CA ILE A 121 0.76 -13.36 -13.57
C ILE A 121 0.73 -12.15 -12.65
N LEU A 122 1.13 -10.97 -13.13
CA LEU A 122 1.05 -9.73 -12.36
C LEU A 122 -0.41 -9.39 -12.00
N ILE A 123 -1.32 -9.46 -12.97
CA ILE A 123 -2.75 -9.19 -12.77
C ILE A 123 -3.36 -10.23 -11.82
N THR A 124 -3.08 -11.52 -12.03
CA THR A 124 -3.57 -12.60 -11.16
C THR A 124 -3.06 -12.44 -9.74
N THR A 125 -1.80 -12.04 -9.56
CA THR A 125 -1.23 -11.73 -8.23
C THR A 125 -1.98 -10.59 -7.56
N ALA A 126 -2.35 -9.54 -8.31
CA ALA A 126 -3.13 -8.42 -7.78
C ALA A 126 -4.56 -8.84 -7.36
N VAL A 127 -5.25 -9.66 -8.18
CA VAL A 127 -6.57 -10.20 -7.84
C VAL A 127 -6.51 -11.06 -6.58
N GLN A 128 -5.51 -11.94 -6.46
CA GLN A 128 -5.31 -12.78 -5.28
C GLN A 128 -5.05 -11.94 -4.02
N ALA A 129 -4.17 -10.94 -4.12
CA ALA A 129 -3.85 -10.05 -3.01
C ALA A 129 -5.09 -9.29 -2.52
N LEU A 130 -5.91 -8.78 -3.45
CA LEU A 130 -7.17 -8.11 -3.14
C LEU A 130 -8.15 -9.05 -2.42
N GLY A 131 -8.39 -10.24 -2.97
CA GLY A 131 -9.30 -11.22 -2.38
C GLY A 131 -8.90 -11.63 -0.96
N ILE A 132 -7.60 -11.89 -0.74
CA ILE A 132 -7.07 -12.23 0.59
C ILE A 132 -7.26 -11.05 1.55
N LYS A 133 -6.81 -9.84 1.19
CA LYS A 133 -6.89 -8.68 2.09
C LYS A 133 -8.32 -8.26 2.40
N PHE A 134 -9.23 -8.35 1.44
CA PHE A 134 -10.62 -7.97 1.70
C PHE A 134 -11.29 -9.00 2.59
N SER A 135 -10.97 -10.28 2.43
CA SER A 135 -11.43 -11.35 3.32
C SER A 135 -10.88 -11.16 4.75
N GLU A 136 -9.60 -10.83 4.90
CA GLU A 136 -8.97 -10.53 6.20
C GLU A 136 -9.65 -9.35 6.89
N LEU A 137 -9.92 -8.25 6.17
CA LEU A 137 -10.61 -7.08 6.71
C LEU A 137 -12.05 -7.39 7.15
N CYS A 138 -12.81 -8.12 6.33
CA CYS A 138 -14.16 -8.57 6.67
C CYS A 138 -14.16 -9.47 7.92
N PHE A 139 -13.21 -10.41 7.99
CA PHE A 139 -13.04 -11.26 9.16
C PHE A 139 -12.72 -10.42 10.40
N LYS A 140 -11.79 -9.46 10.28
CA LYS A 140 -11.38 -8.60 11.38
C LYS A 140 -12.51 -7.71 11.90
N TYR A 141 -13.33 -7.18 10.99
CA TYR A 141 -14.51 -6.40 11.34
C TYR A 141 -15.46 -7.19 12.25
N ASN A 142 -15.74 -8.44 11.87
CA ASN A 142 -16.61 -9.33 12.64
C ASN A 142 -15.95 -9.77 13.97
N GLU A 143 -14.66 -10.07 13.96
CA GLU A 143 -13.89 -10.44 15.16
C GLU A 143 -13.96 -9.33 16.23
N LEU A 144 -13.84 -8.08 15.80
CA LEU A 144 -13.89 -6.88 16.64
C LEU A 144 -15.30 -6.42 17.00
N LYS A 145 -16.34 -7.16 16.54
CA LYS A 145 -17.76 -6.88 16.79
C LYS A 145 -18.21 -5.49 16.36
N LEU A 146 -17.58 -4.94 15.31
CA LEU A 146 -17.82 -3.58 14.83
C LEU A 146 -19.20 -3.37 14.21
N GLU A 147 -19.97 -4.44 13.99
CA GLU A 147 -21.41 -4.35 13.69
C GLU A 147 -22.21 -3.68 14.82
N ASN A 148 -21.69 -3.68 16.04
CA ASN A 148 -22.31 -3.02 17.20
C ASN A 148 -21.80 -1.58 17.41
N ASP A 149 -20.92 -1.08 16.53
CA ASP A 149 -20.43 0.29 16.59
C ASP A 149 -21.57 1.29 16.28
N LYS A 150 -22.02 2.02 17.31
CA LYS A 150 -23.07 3.04 17.18
C LYS A 150 -22.68 4.23 16.28
N GLN A 151 -21.39 4.49 16.11
CA GLN A 151 -20.88 5.54 15.23
C GLN A 151 -20.76 5.06 13.77
N GLU A 152 -20.92 3.75 13.52
CA GLU A 152 -21.00 3.10 12.20
C GLU A 152 -19.85 3.46 11.24
N ILE A 153 -18.66 3.76 11.79
CA ILE A 153 -17.55 4.35 11.03
C ILE A 153 -17.10 3.46 9.86
N PHE A 154 -17.07 2.15 10.08
CA PHE A 154 -16.60 1.15 9.11
C PHE A 154 -17.72 0.41 8.39
N LYS A 155 -18.98 0.61 8.79
CA LYS A 155 -20.12 -0.24 8.37
C LYS A 155 -20.31 -0.28 6.85
N ASN A 156 -20.36 0.88 6.21
CA ASN A 156 -20.55 0.96 4.76
C ASN A 156 -19.35 0.42 3.97
N PHE A 157 -18.14 0.64 4.50
CA PHE A 157 -16.93 0.13 3.88
C PHE A 157 -16.91 -1.41 3.96
N ASN A 158 -17.27 -1.99 5.11
CA ASN A 158 -17.35 -3.43 5.28
C ASN A 158 -18.46 -4.08 4.41
N LEU A 159 -19.61 -3.42 4.25
CA LEU A 159 -20.67 -3.88 3.35
C LEU A 159 -20.18 -3.91 1.89
N TRP A 160 -19.42 -2.90 1.47
CA TRP A 160 -18.81 -2.89 0.14
C TRP A 160 -17.74 -4.00 0.01
N LEU A 161 -16.86 -4.16 0.99
CA LEU A 161 -15.85 -5.23 1.00
C LEU A 161 -16.49 -6.61 0.87
N THR A 162 -17.55 -6.86 1.64
CA THR A 162 -18.29 -8.15 1.61
C THR A 162 -18.79 -8.45 0.19
N LYS A 163 -19.39 -7.46 -0.48
CA LYS A 163 -19.85 -7.63 -1.88
C LYS A 163 -18.70 -7.93 -2.84
N VAL A 164 -17.53 -7.34 -2.63
CA VAL A 164 -16.35 -7.61 -3.48
C VAL A 164 -15.80 -9.01 -3.24
N VAL A 165 -15.74 -9.46 -1.98
CA VAL A 165 -15.28 -10.82 -1.61
C VAL A 165 -16.21 -11.91 -2.18
N GLU A 166 -17.49 -11.61 -2.34
CA GLU A 166 -18.48 -12.51 -2.93
C GLU A 166 -18.46 -12.56 -4.48
N GLN A 167 -17.65 -11.71 -5.14
CA GLN A 167 -17.51 -11.75 -6.60
C GLN A 167 -16.89 -13.07 -7.04
N ASP A 168 -17.39 -13.63 -8.15
CA ASP A 168 -16.70 -14.73 -8.82
C ASP A 168 -15.36 -14.26 -9.42
N SER A 169 -14.47 -15.21 -9.72
CA SER A 169 -13.12 -14.92 -10.20
C SER A 169 -13.10 -14.11 -11.49
N MET A 170 -14.09 -14.28 -12.38
CA MET A 170 -14.12 -13.59 -13.67
C MET A 170 -14.54 -12.13 -13.48
N LEU A 171 -15.57 -11.90 -12.66
CA LEU A 171 -16.01 -10.55 -12.31
C LEU A 171 -14.92 -9.81 -11.54
N ALA A 172 -14.28 -10.46 -10.56
CA ALA A 172 -13.18 -9.88 -9.78
C ALA A 172 -12.00 -9.47 -10.66
N PHE A 173 -11.65 -10.27 -11.67
CA PHE A 173 -10.64 -9.91 -12.65
C PHE A 173 -11.06 -8.68 -13.47
N SER A 174 -12.29 -8.67 -14.00
CA SER A 174 -12.78 -7.55 -14.82
C SER A 174 -12.92 -6.23 -14.04
N MET A 175 -13.22 -6.31 -12.74
CA MET A 175 -13.42 -5.16 -11.86
C MET A 175 -12.15 -4.78 -11.08
N LEU A 176 -11.00 -5.42 -11.34
CA LEU A 176 -9.79 -5.24 -10.53
C LEU A 176 -9.42 -3.77 -10.29
N ILE A 177 -9.32 -2.97 -11.37
CA ILE A 177 -8.95 -1.55 -11.27
C ILE A 177 -10.03 -0.77 -10.51
N GLU A 178 -11.30 -1.03 -10.79
CA GLU A 178 -12.42 -0.36 -10.11
C GLU A 178 -12.46 -0.69 -8.62
N ASN A 179 -12.23 -1.94 -8.24
CA ASN A 179 -12.18 -2.40 -6.86
C ASN A 179 -10.99 -1.75 -6.11
N MET A 180 -9.81 -1.65 -6.74
CA MET A 180 -8.66 -0.96 -6.15
C MET A 180 -8.92 0.55 -5.95
N LEU A 181 -9.46 1.23 -6.98
CA LEU A 181 -9.79 2.65 -6.90
C LEU A 181 -10.90 2.92 -5.85
N SER A 182 -11.91 2.07 -5.79
CA SER A 182 -13.00 2.17 -4.82
C SER A 182 -12.50 1.98 -3.40
N PHE A 183 -11.57 1.04 -3.16
CA PHE A 183 -10.94 0.92 -1.85
C PHE A 183 -10.17 2.19 -1.48
N ILE A 184 -9.34 2.69 -2.38
CA ILE A 184 -8.53 3.91 -2.19
C ILE A 184 -9.42 5.11 -1.82
N GLU A 185 -10.55 5.26 -2.51
CA GLU A 185 -11.50 6.34 -2.25
C GLU A 185 -12.23 6.16 -0.91
N ASN A 186 -12.75 4.97 -0.64
CA ASN A 186 -13.37 4.65 0.65
C ASN A 186 -12.41 4.84 1.82
N TYR A 187 -11.13 4.49 1.65
CA TYR A 187 -10.09 4.71 2.64
C TYR A 187 -9.85 6.20 2.92
N LYS A 188 -9.77 7.05 1.89
CA LYS A 188 -9.64 8.51 2.08
C LYS A 188 -10.82 9.09 2.84
N GLN A 189 -12.03 8.65 2.51
CA GLN A 189 -13.25 9.09 3.21
C GLN A 189 -13.27 8.62 4.67
N LEU A 190 -12.87 7.37 4.91
CA LEU A 190 -12.73 6.81 6.26
C LEU A 190 -11.69 7.58 7.08
N ASN A 191 -10.51 7.87 6.51
CA ASN A 191 -9.47 8.65 7.18
C ASN A 191 -9.96 10.03 7.61
N ASN A 192 -10.78 10.70 6.80
CA ASN A 192 -11.38 11.98 7.18
C ASN A 192 -12.45 11.84 8.28
N LYS A 193 -13.20 10.72 8.27
CA LYS A 193 -14.21 10.45 9.32
C LYS A 193 -13.57 10.17 10.67
N ILE A 194 -12.48 9.40 10.70
CA ILE A 194 -11.87 8.93 11.95
C ILE A 194 -11.35 10.09 12.83
N ILE A 195 -10.94 11.19 12.20
CA ILE A 195 -10.48 12.42 12.88
C ILE A 195 -11.57 13.05 13.76
N ASN A 196 -12.84 12.82 13.45
CA ASN A 196 -13.98 13.43 14.15
C ASN A 196 -14.74 12.43 15.05
N VAL A 197 -14.19 11.23 15.24
CA VAL A 197 -14.80 10.19 16.07
C VAL A 197 -14.67 10.57 17.53
N VAL A 198 -15.75 10.40 18.29
CA VAL A 198 -15.73 10.59 19.74
C VAL A 198 -15.23 9.32 20.39
N ASP A 199 -14.33 9.43 21.36
CA ASP A 199 -13.84 8.26 22.07
C ASP A 199 -14.94 7.55 22.86
N ASP A 200 -15.00 6.23 22.71
CA ASP A 200 -15.93 5.34 23.40
C ASP A 200 -15.32 3.93 23.55
N ASP A 201 -16.12 2.99 24.07
CA ASP A 201 -15.69 1.61 24.31
C ASP A 201 -15.20 0.87 23.04
N MET A 202 -15.54 1.37 21.85
CA MET A 202 -15.14 0.78 20.57
C MET A 202 -13.90 1.46 19.97
N SER A 203 -13.36 2.53 20.58
CA SER A 203 -12.19 3.26 20.05
C SER A 203 -11.01 2.34 19.76
N GLN A 204 -10.67 1.40 20.65
CA GLN A 204 -9.56 0.48 20.42
C GLN A 204 -9.80 -0.45 19.22
N SER A 205 -11.03 -0.97 19.07
CA SER A 205 -11.42 -1.78 17.92
C SER A 205 -11.33 -0.98 16.61
N ARG A 206 -11.75 0.29 16.63
CA ARG A 206 -11.65 1.19 15.47
C ARG A 206 -10.19 1.45 15.09
N VAL A 207 -9.33 1.70 16.06
CA VAL A 207 -7.89 1.88 15.82
C VAL A 207 -7.29 0.61 15.23
N GLN A 208 -7.59 -0.56 15.82
CA GLN A 208 -7.03 -1.83 15.37
C GLN A 208 -7.39 -2.12 13.92
N ILE A 209 -8.67 -2.02 13.54
CA ILE A 209 -9.04 -2.28 12.15
C ILE A 209 -8.49 -1.19 11.22
N PHE A 210 -8.45 0.07 11.66
CA PHE A 210 -7.92 1.18 10.85
C PHE A 210 -6.46 0.92 10.42
N MET A 211 -5.66 0.33 11.31
CA MET A 211 -4.29 -0.09 10.97
C MET A 211 -4.25 -1.10 9.83
N ASP A 212 -5.16 -2.08 9.82
CA ASP A 212 -5.26 -3.06 8.72
C ASP A 212 -5.73 -2.42 7.40
N TYR A 213 -6.58 -1.39 7.48
CA TYR A 213 -6.95 -0.56 6.32
C TYR A 213 -5.77 0.26 5.79
N ILE A 214 -4.90 0.82 6.65
CA ILE A 214 -3.66 1.50 6.23
C ILE A 214 -2.75 0.53 5.47
N GLU A 215 -2.53 -0.67 6.02
CA GLU A 215 -1.70 -1.67 5.35
C GLU A 215 -2.27 -2.04 3.98
N THR A 216 -3.57 -2.33 3.92
CA THR A 216 -4.25 -2.69 2.67
C THR A 216 -4.23 -1.55 1.66
N TYR A 217 -4.40 -0.31 2.11
CA TYR A 217 -4.33 0.88 1.25
C TYR A 217 -3.01 0.92 0.47
N TYR A 218 -1.87 0.86 1.15
CA TYR A 218 -0.57 0.94 0.48
C TYR A 218 -0.30 -0.25 -0.43
N LEU A 219 -0.72 -1.46 -0.05
CA LEU A 219 -0.65 -2.63 -0.92
C LEU A 219 -1.35 -2.36 -2.26
N LEU A 220 -2.59 -1.85 -2.20
CA LEU A 220 -3.37 -1.60 -3.41
C LEU A 220 -2.81 -0.45 -4.24
N VAL A 221 -2.23 0.59 -3.62
CA VAL A 221 -1.57 1.67 -4.37
C VAL A 221 -0.43 1.13 -5.23
N PHE A 222 0.43 0.28 -4.66
CA PHE A 222 1.54 -0.32 -5.40
C PHE A 222 1.06 -1.26 -6.50
N LEU A 223 0.05 -2.10 -6.23
CA LEU A 223 -0.52 -2.98 -7.24
C LEU A 223 -1.20 -2.20 -8.37
N LEU A 224 -1.93 -1.13 -8.04
CA LEU A 224 -2.58 -0.26 -9.01
C LEU A 224 -1.54 0.38 -9.95
N GLU A 225 -0.45 0.92 -9.41
CA GLU A 225 0.64 1.50 -10.22
C GLU A 225 1.21 0.49 -11.21
N LEU A 226 1.47 -0.74 -10.77
CA LEU A 226 1.98 -1.79 -11.64
C LEU A 226 0.97 -2.21 -12.72
N VAL A 227 -0.29 -2.42 -12.33
CA VAL A 227 -1.36 -2.80 -13.27
C VAL A 227 -1.61 -1.71 -14.30
N LEU A 228 -1.53 -0.44 -13.92
CA LEU A 228 -1.70 0.71 -14.82
C LEU A 228 -0.45 1.01 -15.68
N THR A 229 0.73 0.54 -15.27
CA THR A 229 1.95 0.80 -16.04
C THR A 229 1.93 0.10 -17.40
N TYR A 230 1.40 -1.12 -17.47
CA TYR A 230 1.26 -1.84 -18.73
C TYR A 230 0.41 -1.07 -19.78
N PRO A 231 -0.84 -0.67 -19.50
CA PRO A 231 -1.64 0.09 -20.46
C PRO A 231 -1.03 1.46 -20.80
N LEU A 232 -0.33 2.13 -19.87
CA LEU A 232 0.43 3.34 -20.17
C LEU A 232 1.54 3.08 -21.19
N GLN A 233 2.38 2.06 -20.96
CA GLN A 233 3.50 1.73 -21.83
C GLN A 233 3.05 1.34 -23.24
N GLU A 234 1.93 0.62 -23.34
CA GLU A 234 1.35 0.19 -24.62
C GLU A 234 0.51 1.29 -25.31
N GLY A 235 0.41 2.50 -24.72
CA GLY A 235 -0.31 3.63 -25.32
C GLY A 235 -1.84 3.52 -25.24
N LEU A 236 -2.35 2.64 -24.39
CA LEU A 236 -3.79 2.48 -24.10
C LEU A 236 -4.29 3.56 -23.12
N MET A 237 -3.37 4.26 -22.46
CA MET A 237 -3.62 5.34 -21.52
C MET A 237 -2.56 6.43 -21.70
N ASN A 238 -2.94 7.70 -21.46
CA ASN A 238 -1.98 8.81 -21.45
C ASN A 238 -1.44 9.09 -20.03
N GLN A 239 -0.32 9.81 -19.94
CA GLN A 239 0.34 10.11 -18.67
C GLN A 239 -0.55 10.90 -17.69
N THR A 240 -1.39 11.80 -18.19
CA THR A 240 -2.30 12.60 -17.35
C THR A 240 -3.32 11.70 -16.66
N THR A 241 -3.96 10.79 -17.39
CA THR A 241 -4.90 9.82 -16.83
C THR A 241 -4.21 8.91 -15.82
N PHE A 242 -3.02 8.40 -16.15
CA PHE A 242 -2.22 7.58 -15.23
C PHE A 242 -1.94 8.32 -13.92
N ASN A 243 -1.42 9.55 -13.99
CA ASN A 243 -1.12 10.37 -12.82
C ASN A 243 -2.38 10.68 -11.98
N ASN A 244 -3.54 10.89 -12.62
CA ASN A 244 -4.79 11.18 -11.93
C ASN A 244 -5.35 9.95 -11.20
N MET A 245 -5.06 8.74 -11.68
CA MET A 245 -5.51 7.49 -11.05
C MET A 245 -4.63 7.09 -9.85
N LEU A 246 -3.36 7.49 -9.84
CA LEU A 246 -2.46 7.17 -8.74
C LEU A 246 -2.61 8.16 -7.58
N PRO A 247 -2.91 7.68 -6.36
CA PRO A 247 -2.96 8.57 -5.20
C PRO A 247 -1.55 9.05 -4.82
N ASN A 248 -1.45 10.30 -4.39
CA ASN A 248 -0.25 10.80 -3.72
C ASN A 248 -0.14 10.14 -2.34
N ILE A 249 0.99 9.49 -2.09
CA ILE A 249 1.29 8.78 -0.84
C ILE A 249 2.47 9.40 -0.08
N ASN A 250 2.93 10.58 -0.50
CA ASN A 250 3.86 11.38 0.29
C ASN A 250 3.19 11.78 1.61
N LEU A 251 3.94 11.62 2.72
CA LEU A 251 3.43 11.86 4.07
C LEU A 251 3.48 13.34 4.44
N TYR A 252 4.29 14.12 3.75
CA TYR A 252 4.46 15.56 3.92
C TYR A 252 4.14 16.31 2.63
N LYS A 253 3.51 17.49 2.75
CA LYS A 253 3.19 18.38 1.64
C LYS A 253 4.32 19.36 1.36
#